data_AF-A0A2E6AHF6-F1
#
_entry.id   AF-A0A2E6AHF6-F1
#
_cell.length_a   1.000
_cell.length_b   1.000
_cell.length_c   1.000
_cell.angle_alpha   90.00
_cell.angle_beta   90.00
_cell.angle_gamma   90.00
#
_symmetry.space_group_name_H-M   'P 1'
#
loop_
_entity.id
_entity.type
_entity.pdbx_description
1 polymer ?
#
loop_
_entity_poly.entity_id
_entity_poly.type
_entity_poly.pdbx_seq_one_letter_code
_entity_poly.pdbx_strand_id
1 'polypeptide(L)'
;MSGSYRFEPTMEGFAVYYRGRKIGEIFPAKESSGRHCFYLSFDDRARPRTYRGKTKAAEALHAIQRLTAAAKKRRWRSEKLVLMAWDQRPRASETP
;
A
#
# COMPACT_ATOMS: atom_id res chain seq x y z
N MET A 1 6.84 11.57 11.25
CA MET A 1 6.98 10.43 10.30
C MET A 1 6.95 10.96 8.88
N SER A 2 8.10 11.24 8.25
CA SER A 2 8.14 11.64 6.85
C SER A 2 9.49 11.28 6.26
N GLY A 3 9.70 9.98 5.97
CA GLY A 3 10.64 9.66 4.90
C GLY A 3 9.92 10.01 3.61
N SER A 4 10.47 10.95 2.83
CA SER A 4 9.85 11.39 1.58
C SER A 4 9.77 10.21 0.61
N TYR A 5 8.55 9.83 0.24
CA TYR A 5 8.36 8.91 -0.89
C TYR A 5 8.80 9.61 -2.16
N ARG A 6 9.52 8.89 -3.02
CA ARG A 6 9.90 9.35 -4.36
C ARG A 6 9.10 8.56 -5.39
N PHE A 7 8.59 9.27 -6.39
CA PHE A 7 7.74 8.72 -7.44
C PHE A 7 8.43 8.90 -8.79
N GLU A 8 8.71 7.81 -9.48
CA GLU A 8 9.25 7.85 -10.84
C GLU A 8 8.14 7.40 -11.81
N PRO A 9 7.82 8.16 -12.87
CA PRO A 9 6.86 7.74 -13.88
C PRO A 9 7.30 6.43 -14.56
N THR A 10 6.34 5.55 -14.85
CA THR A 10 6.50 4.36 -15.69
C THR A 10 5.53 4.45 -16.89
N MET A 11 5.56 3.46 -17.78
CA MET A 11 4.66 3.42 -18.95
C MET A 11 3.17 3.48 -18.55
N GLU A 12 2.82 2.82 -17.45
CA GLU A 12 1.42 2.65 -17.02
C GLU A 12 1.11 3.39 -15.71
N GLY A 13 2.11 3.87 -14.97
CA GLY A 13 1.89 4.50 -13.66
C GLY A 13 3.12 5.13 -13.03
N PHE A 14 3.39 4.78 -11.76
CA PHE A 14 4.51 5.32 -10.99
C PHE A 14 5.19 4.23 -10.17
N ALA A 15 6.52 4.11 -10.32
CA ALA A 15 7.36 3.37 -9.40
C ALA A 15 7.55 4.17 -8.11
N VAL A 16 7.32 3.52 -6.97
CA VAL A 16 7.38 4.14 -5.65
C VAL A 16 8.65 3.69 -4.94
N TYR A 17 9.38 4.66 -4.41
CA TYR A 17 10.62 4.44 -3.67
C TYR A 17 10.52 4.99 -2.25
N TYR A 18 11.11 4.25 -1.30
CA TYR A 18 11.29 4.68 0.08
C TYR A 18 12.75 4.47 0.48
N ARG A 19 13.42 5.55 0.94
CA ARG A 19 14.85 5.54 1.31
C ARG A 19 15.74 4.91 0.22
N GLY A 20 15.52 5.31 -1.04
CA GLY A 20 16.28 4.84 -2.20
C GLY A 20 15.93 3.43 -2.70
N ARG A 21 15.05 2.68 -2.01
CA ARG A 21 14.63 1.33 -2.44
C ARG A 21 13.26 1.36 -3.08
N LYS A 22 13.10 0.68 -4.23
CA LYS A 22 11.79 0.46 -4.86
C LYS A 22 10.93 -0.40 -3.93
N ILE A 23 9.74 0.09 -3.58
CA ILE A 23 8.80 -0.60 -2.68
C ILE A 23 7.59 -1.16 -3.42
N GLY A 24 7.38 -0.76 -4.67
CA GLY A 24 6.29 -1.25 -5.53
C GLY A 24 5.96 -0.25 -6.62
N GLU A 25 4.82 -0.47 -7.26
CA GLU A 25 4.27 0.42 -8.29
C GLU A 25 2.81 0.73 -7.98
N ILE A 26 2.38 1.92 -8.41
CA ILE A 26 1.00 2.37 -8.32
C ILE A 26 0.52 2.79 -9.70
N PHE A 27 -0.72 2.46 -10.00
CA PHE A 27 -1.35 2.77 -11.27
C PHE A 27 -2.50 3.74 -11.07
N PRO A 28 -2.66 4.74 -11.96
CA PRO A 28 -3.75 5.68 -11.87
C PRO A 28 -5.08 4.96 -12.13
N ALA A 29 -6.08 5.29 -11.32
CA ALA A 29 -7.46 4.92 -11.54
C ALA A 29 -8.33 6.19 -11.57
N LYS A 30 -9.49 6.08 -12.20
CA LYS A 30 -10.51 7.13 -12.20
C LYS A 30 -11.63 6.73 -11.25
N GLU A 31 -11.78 7.47 -10.14
CA GLU A 31 -13.05 7.43 -9.41
C GLU A 31 -14.14 8.11 -10.26
N SER A 32 -15.39 7.67 -10.12
CA SER A 32 -16.56 8.32 -10.73
C SER A 32 -16.71 9.79 -10.34
N SER A 33 -16.13 10.17 -9.19
CA SER A 33 -16.09 11.55 -8.68
C SER A 33 -15.08 12.46 -9.40
N GLY A 34 -14.27 11.93 -10.33
CA GLY A 34 -13.17 12.66 -10.98
C GLY A 34 -11.91 12.82 -10.12
N ARG A 35 -11.92 12.31 -8.88
CA ARG A 35 -10.76 12.39 -7.98
C ARG A 35 -9.63 11.46 -8.45
N HIS A 36 -8.40 11.96 -8.36
CA HIS A 36 -7.20 11.18 -8.63
C HIS A 36 -7.03 10.06 -7.59
N CYS A 37 -7.24 8.83 -8.01
CA CYS A 37 -7.00 7.66 -7.18
C CYS A 37 -5.98 6.74 -7.84
N PHE A 38 -5.41 5.85 -7.03
CA PHE A 38 -4.39 4.92 -7.47
C PHE A 38 -4.70 3.54 -6.88
N TYR A 39 -4.42 2.49 -7.63
CA TYR A 39 -4.38 1.12 -7.10
C TYR A 39 -2.95 0.62 -7.07
N LEU A 40 -2.72 -0.45 -6.31
CA LEU A 40 -1.40 -1.05 -6.17
C LEU A 40 -1.20 -2.07 -7.31
N SER A 41 -0.01 -2.13 -7.89
CA SER A 41 0.24 -2.99 -9.06
C SER A 41 0.00 -4.48 -8.84
N PHE A 42 0.17 -4.97 -7.61
CA PHE A 42 -0.08 -6.36 -7.25
C PHE A 42 -1.53 -6.64 -6.84
N ASP A 43 -2.41 -5.65 -6.88
CA ASP A 43 -3.82 -5.82 -6.51
C ASP A 43 -4.61 -6.42 -7.67
N ASP A 44 -4.66 -7.74 -7.72
CA ASP A 44 -5.24 -8.57 -8.79
C ASP A 44 -6.76 -8.77 -8.67
N ARG A 45 -7.42 -8.11 -7.71
CA ARG A 45 -8.87 -8.17 -7.56
C ARG A 45 -9.57 -7.60 -8.79
N ALA A 46 -10.70 -8.20 -9.18
CA ALA A 46 -11.58 -7.67 -10.23
C ALA A 46 -12.01 -6.20 -10.00
N ARG A 47 -12.07 -5.79 -8.73
CA ARG A 47 -12.21 -4.38 -8.31
C ARG A 47 -11.09 -4.05 -7.33
N PRO A 48 -9.94 -3.53 -7.81
CA PRO A 48 -8.81 -3.19 -6.95
C PRO A 48 -9.21 -2.14 -5.92
N ARG A 49 -8.53 -2.17 -4.77
CA ARG A 49 -8.69 -1.12 -3.77
C ARG A 49 -8.00 0.14 -4.27
N THR A 50 -8.72 1.25 -4.26
CA THR A 50 -8.19 2.54 -4.63
C THR A 50 -7.77 3.34 -3.39
N TYR A 51 -6.75 4.16 -3.58
CA TYR A 51 -6.16 5.05 -2.60
C TYR A 51 -6.19 6.46 -3.15
N ARG A 52 -6.70 7.41 -2.36
CA ARG A 52 -6.84 8.81 -2.79
C ARG A 52 -5.49 9.52 -2.67
N GLY A 53 -4.87 9.80 -3.82
CA GLY A 53 -3.55 10.43 -3.92
C GLY A 53 -2.37 9.45 -3.84
N LYS A 54 -1.27 9.83 -4.51
CA LYS A 54 -0.04 9.03 -4.60
C LYS A 54 0.57 8.71 -3.23
N THR A 55 0.52 9.66 -2.30
CA THR A 55 1.05 9.50 -0.93
C THR A 55 0.31 8.40 -0.17
N LYS A 56 -1.01 8.34 -0.25
CA LYS A 56 -1.80 7.29 0.42
C LYS A 56 -1.55 5.92 -0.19
N ALA A 57 -1.39 5.84 -1.50
CA ALA A 57 -0.99 4.60 -2.17
C ALA A 57 0.42 4.16 -1.74
N ALA A 58 1.37 5.08 -1.62
CA ALA A 58 2.73 4.81 -1.14
C ALA A 58 2.77 4.37 0.33
N GLU A 59 1.97 4.98 1.21
CA GLU A 59 1.77 4.54 2.59
C GLU A 59 1.29 3.09 2.65
N ALA A 60 0.33 2.72 1.79
CA ALA A 60 -0.19 1.37 1.71
C ALA A 60 0.86 0.37 1.20
N LEU A 61 1.61 0.69 0.14
CA LEU A 61 2.74 -0.12 -0.34
C LEU A 61 3.76 -0.35 0.77
N HIS A 62 4.12 0.70 1.49
CA HIS A 62 5.14 0.62 2.52
C HIS A 62 4.66 -0.23 3.72
N ALA A 63 3.39 -0.10 4.12
CA ALA A 63 2.81 -0.95 5.15
C ALA A 63 2.84 -2.44 4.74
N ILE A 64 2.45 -2.75 3.50
CA ILE A 64 2.46 -4.11 2.96
C ILE A 64 3.89 -4.65 2.88
N GLN A 65 4.83 -3.86 2.38
CA GLN A 65 6.25 -4.23 2.35
C GLN A 65 6.79 -4.58 3.74
N ARG A 66 6.50 -3.75 4.76
CA ARG A 66 6.92 -3.99 6.15
C ARG A 66 6.30 -5.28 6.70
N LEU A 67 5.03 -5.52 6.43
CA LEU A 67 4.33 -6.73 6.87
C LEU A 67 4.92 -7.99 6.22
N THR A 68 5.14 -7.97 4.91
CA THR A 68 5.76 -9.06 4.16
C THR A 68 7.19 -9.34 4.63
N ALA A 69 7.98 -8.30 4.88
CA ALA A 69 9.33 -8.44 5.42
C ALA A 69 9.32 -9.06 6.84
N ALA A 70 8.38 -8.65 7.69
CA ALA A 70 8.21 -9.24 9.03
C ALA A 70 7.79 -10.71 8.96
N ALA A 71 6.85 -11.06 8.07
CA ALA A 71 6.42 -12.42 7.84
C ALA A 71 7.55 -13.32 7.36
N LYS A 72 8.37 -12.84 6.41
CA LYS A 72 9.55 -13.58 5.93
C LYS A 72 10.58 -13.78 7.04
N LYS A 73 10.91 -12.71 7.79
CA LYS A 73 11.89 -12.77 8.89
C LYS A 73 11.48 -13.73 10.01
N ARG A 74 10.18 -13.77 10.34
CA ARG A 74 9.63 -14.59 11.44
C ARG A 74 9.02 -15.92 10.97
N ARG A 75 9.14 -16.25 9.69
CA ARG A 75 8.55 -17.45 9.05
C ARG A 75 7.08 -17.62 9.43
N TRP A 76 6.32 -16.52 9.38
CA TRP A 76 4.91 -16.55 9.72
C TRP A 76 4.14 -17.41 8.73
N ARG A 77 3.21 -18.20 9.27
CA ARG A 77 2.14 -18.79 8.46
C ARG A 77 1.16 -17.70 8.02
N SER A 78 0.44 -17.97 6.94
CA SER A 78 -0.50 -17.02 6.33
C SER A 78 -1.56 -16.51 7.32
N GLU A 79 -2.05 -17.35 8.23
CA GLU A 79 -3.03 -16.99 9.26
C GLU A 79 -2.49 -15.90 10.18
N LYS A 80 -1.20 -15.97 10.56
CA LYS A 80 -0.59 -14.94 11.39
C LYS A 80 -0.48 -13.61 10.64
N LEU A 81 -0.23 -13.65 9.34
CA LEU A 81 -0.20 -12.44 8.51
C LEU A 81 -1.58 -11.78 8.44
N VAL A 82 -2.65 -12.57 8.31
CA VAL A 82 -4.04 -12.08 8.34
C VAL A 82 -4.36 -11.42 9.69
N LEU A 83 -4.03 -12.09 10.81
CA LEU A 83 -4.25 -11.53 12.15
C LEU A 83 -3.50 -10.22 12.36
N MET A 84 -2.22 -10.16 11.97
CA MET A 84 -1.41 -8.94 12.11
C MET A 84 -1.92 -7.80 11.22
N ALA A 85 -2.42 -8.10 10.02
CA ALA A 85 -3.04 -7.10 9.15
C ALA A 85 -4.37 -6.58 9.74
N TRP A 86 -5.09 -7.41 10.49
CA TRP A 86 -6.33 -7.04 11.16
C TRP A 86 -6.08 -6.19 12.42
N ASP A 87 -5.15 -6.60 13.29
CA ASP A 87 -4.81 -5.86 14.52
C ASP A 87 -4.22 -4.47 14.26
N GLN A 88 -3.60 -4.25 13.09
CA GLN A 88 -3.10 -2.94 12.69
C GLN A 88 -4.17 -2.01 12.10
N ARG A 89 -5.41 -2.49 11.91
CA ARG A 89 -6.54 -1.59 11.65
C ARG A 89 -6.96 -0.98 12.99
N PRO A 90 -7.27 0.33 13.05
CA PRO A 90 -7.88 0.90 14.24
C PRO A 90 -9.11 0.07 14.59
N ARG A 91 -9.17 -0.44 15.83
CA ARG A 91 -10.34 -1.20 16.28
C ARG A 91 -11.51 -0.24 16.29
N ALA A 92 -12.66 -0.65 15.76
CA ALA A 92 -13.86 0.21 15.71
C ALA A 92 -14.29 0.71 17.11
N SER A 93 -13.81 0.06 18.19
CA SER A 93 -14.02 0.47 19.58
C SER A 93 -13.02 1.50 20.12
N GLU A 94 -11.99 1.89 19.35
CA GLU A 94 -11.11 3.01 19.69
C GLU A 94 -11.71 4.29 19.10
N THR A 95 -12.72 4.82 19.78
CA THR A 95 -13.17 6.21 19.62
C THR A 95 -12.51 7.03 20.72
N PRO A 96 -11.90 8.19 20.45
CA PRO A 96 -11.73 9.21 21.49
C PRO A 96 -13.10 9.76 21.92
#